data_AF-A0A6M5YQA6-F1
#
_entry.id   AF-A0A6M5YQA6-F1
#
_cell.length_a   1.000
_cell.length_b   1.000
_cell.length_c   1.000
_cell.angle_alpha   90.00
_cell.angle_beta   90.00
_cell.angle_gamma   90.00
#
_symmetry.space_group_name_H-M   'P 1'
#
loop_
_entity.id
_entity.type
_entity.pdbx_description
1 polymer ?
#
loop_
_entity_poly.entity_id
_entity_poly.type
_entity_poly.pdbx_seq_one_letter_code
_entity_poly.pdbx_strand_id
1 'polypeptide(L)'
;MSARLEHSPRVQTRTTALAALIASVAVFGAVCGLPAATAQPPTSLSPSKNSSELKKVDHENPVPADAQGRQPHEKFVLNKDRAIFNRIEDFKPVAAQSDNPDEYLAWCEFVTHARTFSAAELDRYAARDLTPVDLLKPQRSLFRCELLRFDGRLMCVRRLDAPLFFRDNPDFGVKELYEARLVPIDESPLTPVSIVFTDLPDALAAVRQKAPKEWLDLDGAETWGTASGYYFKTMSVPGEQANSVVGVPVLVGKSVTVTAGPPAPSGDNPIALDPNVRVYKFIRDDAPMIRTAPQGEQWAEVEAYNRILIHASRFPAQTLEDHARDDLKFADLFLGVRKDYKLACVKLEGRLISLRRMESNNELRAAGVNQVFEGWLVPANTPGGHPVCVVFTEPLAGVEPNGRVNKWVSFAGYSFKLMRYESAEKDATDETKHVWKNAPLLIGNSPIPRPDPDRPTPVTWTAFTQSVIAGGVALAAAGGALAWYFRRGDRKSKEAVDAVRLRNPFDAANSN
;
A
#
# COMPACT_ATOMS: atom_id res chain seq x y z
N MET A 1 43.32 43.10 -29.28
CA MET A 1 44.35 42.17 -28.75
C MET A 1 43.95 40.79 -29.22
N SER A 2 44.33 40.39 -30.44
CA SER A 2 45.64 39.76 -30.81
C SER A 2 45.76 38.39 -30.16
N ALA A 3 46.01 37.25 -30.82
CA ALA A 3 46.30 36.84 -32.20
C ALA A 3 46.03 35.30 -32.21
N ARG A 4 45.49 34.60 -33.22
CA ARG A 4 45.95 34.31 -34.59
C ARG A 4 47.38 33.75 -34.69
N LEU A 5 47.51 32.43 -34.67
CA LEU A 5 48.66 31.61 -35.16
C LEU A 5 48.11 30.20 -35.43
N GLU A 6 48.46 29.42 -36.45
CA GLU A 6 49.19 29.64 -37.69
C GLU A 6 48.92 28.39 -38.55
N HIS A 7 48.67 28.58 -39.84
CA HIS A 7 48.67 27.53 -40.85
C HIS A 7 50.12 27.18 -41.22
N SER A 8 50.40 25.90 -41.47
CA SER A 8 51.56 25.50 -42.30
C SER A 8 51.14 24.48 -43.38
N PRO A 9 51.55 24.67 -44.65
CA PRO A 9 51.15 23.86 -45.80
C PRO A 9 52.26 22.91 -46.31
N ARG A 10 51.90 22.15 -47.37
CA ARG A 10 52.70 21.27 -48.27
C ARG A 10 52.76 19.80 -47.81
N VAL A 11 52.64 18.79 -48.67
CA VAL A 11 53.02 18.63 -50.09
C VAL A 11 51.98 17.78 -50.83
N GLN A 12 51.64 18.18 -52.06
CA GLN A 12 50.97 17.35 -53.07
C GLN A 12 51.99 16.41 -53.74
N THR A 13 51.66 15.12 -53.82
CA THR A 13 52.14 14.23 -54.88
C THR A 13 50.97 13.44 -55.45
N ARG A 14 50.65 13.74 -56.71
CA ARG A 14 49.82 12.93 -57.60
C ARG A 14 50.69 11.84 -58.22
N THR A 15 50.18 10.60 -58.25
CA THR A 15 50.30 9.58 -59.31
C THR A 15 49.51 8.36 -58.83
N THR A 16 48.24 8.21 -59.21
CA THR A 16 47.73 7.35 -60.30
C THR A 16 48.10 5.87 -60.22
N ALA A 17 47.03 5.06 -60.15
CA ALA A 17 46.80 3.73 -60.74
C ALA A 17 46.50 2.67 -59.66
N LEU A 18 45.25 2.22 -59.46
CA LEU A 18 44.36 1.41 -60.30
C LEU A 18 44.23 0.01 -59.66
N ALA A 19 42.99 -0.33 -59.30
CA ALA A 19 42.42 -1.68 -59.19
C ALA A 19 42.90 -2.64 -58.07
N ALA A 20 42.06 -2.78 -57.04
CA ALA A 20 41.64 -4.08 -56.52
C ALA A 20 40.27 -3.94 -55.83
N LEU A 21 39.22 -4.25 -56.60
CA LEU A 21 37.84 -4.33 -56.15
C LEU A 21 37.62 -5.73 -55.57
N ILE A 22 37.74 -5.87 -54.24
CA ILE A 22 37.19 -7.01 -53.50
C ILE A 22 36.16 -6.42 -52.54
N ALA A 23 34.92 -6.35 -53.00
CA ALA A 23 33.77 -6.12 -52.14
C ALA A 23 33.47 -7.42 -51.40
N SER A 24 33.91 -7.50 -50.16
CA SER A 24 33.52 -8.51 -49.18
C SER A 24 32.02 -8.36 -48.91
N VAL A 25 31.18 -9.08 -49.64
CA VAL A 25 29.79 -9.32 -49.23
C VAL A 25 29.85 -10.30 -48.06
N ALA A 26 30.04 -9.76 -46.86
CA ALA A 26 29.76 -10.48 -45.62
C ALA A 26 28.25 -10.66 -45.54
N VAL A 27 27.76 -11.82 -45.97
CA VAL A 27 26.40 -12.28 -45.69
C VAL A 27 26.29 -12.42 -44.17
N PHE A 28 25.75 -11.40 -43.51
CA PHE A 28 25.26 -11.54 -42.14
C PHE A 28 24.07 -12.49 -42.19
N GLY A 29 24.34 -13.78 -41.92
CA GLY A 29 23.32 -14.77 -41.63
C GLY A 29 22.68 -14.44 -40.29
N ALA A 30 21.68 -13.57 -40.29
CA ALA A 30 20.76 -13.42 -39.18
C ALA A 30 19.80 -14.63 -39.18
N VAL A 31 20.26 -15.75 -38.63
CA VAL A 31 19.40 -16.86 -38.22
C VAL A 31 18.63 -16.36 -36.99
N CYS A 32 17.46 -15.75 -37.21
CA CYS A 32 16.48 -15.51 -36.15
C CYS A 32 15.80 -16.83 -35.77
N GLY A 33 16.56 -17.73 -35.16
CA GLY A 33 16.05 -18.86 -34.39
C GLY A 33 16.09 -18.48 -32.91
N LEU A 34 15.11 -17.69 -32.46
CA LEU A 34 14.87 -17.55 -31.02
C LEU A 34 14.00 -18.73 -30.61
N PRO A 35 14.50 -19.70 -29.82
CA PRO A 35 13.60 -20.54 -29.06
C PRO A 35 12.82 -19.62 -28.12
N ALA A 36 11.51 -19.77 -28.07
CA ALA A 36 10.71 -19.22 -26.99
C ALA A 36 11.27 -19.79 -25.69
N ALA A 37 12.11 -19.02 -25.00
CA ALA A 37 12.58 -19.34 -23.68
C ALA A 37 11.36 -19.30 -22.76
N THR A 38 10.79 -20.46 -22.50
CA THR A 38 10.02 -20.68 -21.28
C THR A 38 10.98 -20.35 -20.15
N ALA A 39 10.81 -19.20 -19.52
CA ALA A 39 11.57 -18.81 -18.34
C ALA A 39 11.29 -19.86 -17.25
N GLN A 40 12.14 -20.87 -17.16
CA GLN A 40 12.22 -21.69 -15.96
C GLN A 40 12.81 -20.79 -14.86
N PRO A 41 12.18 -20.73 -13.68
CA PRO A 41 12.73 -19.96 -12.58
C PRO A 41 14.12 -20.50 -12.22
N PRO A 42 15.12 -19.64 -11.99
CA PRO A 42 16.43 -20.09 -11.55
C PRO A 42 16.32 -20.76 -10.18
N THR A 43 17.08 -21.84 -10.04
CA THR A 43 17.27 -22.61 -8.82
C THR A 43 17.80 -21.69 -7.71
N SER A 44 17.08 -21.71 -6.59
CA SER A 44 17.41 -21.15 -5.26
C SER A 44 18.67 -20.29 -5.11
N LEU A 45 18.47 -19.05 -4.63
CA LEU A 45 19.49 -18.38 -3.82
C LEU A 45 19.90 -19.34 -2.70
N SER A 46 21.14 -19.82 -2.75
CA SER A 46 21.67 -20.73 -1.75
C SER A 46 21.53 -20.08 -0.37
N PRO A 47 20.91 -20.76 0.60
CA PRO A 47 20.77 -20.21 1.94
C PRO A 47 22.18 -19.96 2.50
N SER A 48 22.42 -18.74 2.94
CA SER A 48 23.56 -18.40 3.80
C SER A 48 23.69 -19.47 4.89
N LYS A 49 24.90 -20.05 5.03
CA LYS A 49 25.21 -21.19 5.92
C LYS A 49 25.04 -20.91 7.42
N ASN A 50 24.56 -19.74 7.83
CA ASN A 50 24.23 -19.41 9.21
C ASN A 50 22.71 -19.49 9.48
N SER A 51 22.06 -20.59 9.07
CA SER A 51 20.62 -20.81 9.27
C SER A 51 20.26 -21.27 10.69
N SER A 52 21.24 -21.52 11.57
CA SER A 52 20.99 -21.89 12.97
C SER A 52 20.57 -20.71 13.85
N GLU A 53 20.86 -19.46 13.45
CA GLU A 53 20.39 -18.27 14.17
C GLU A 53 19.02 -17.77 13.70
N LEU A 54 18.62 -18.06 12.46
CA LEU A 54 17.31 -17.69 11.89
C LEU A 54 16.13 -18.55 12.38
N LYS A 55 16.37 -19.51 13.28
CA LYS A 55 15.35 -20.40 13.85
C LYS A 55 14.97 -20.10 15.31
N LYS A 56 15.38 -18.95 15.87
CA LYS A 56 14.68 -18.42 17.04
C LYS A 56 13.40 -17.76 16.54
N VAL A 57 12.36 -18.58 16.33
CA VAL A 57 10.99 -18.07 16.23
C VAL A 57 10.72 -17.35 17.54
N ASP A 58 10.41 -16.06 17.44
CA ASP A 58 10.06 -15.25 18.60
C ASP A 58 8.75 -15.82 19.18
N HIS A 59 8.91 -16.58 20.27
CA HIS A 59 7.81 -17.20 21.01
C HIS A 59 7.33 -16.31 22.14
N GLU A 60 7.87 -15.09 22.29
CA GLU A 60 7.35 -14.17 23.28
C GLU A 60 5.91 -13.80 22.90
N ASN A 61 5.01 -13.89 23.89
CA ASN A 61 3.64 -13.45 23.71
C ASN A 61 3.67 -12.00 23.22
N PRO A 62 3.06 -11.68 22.06
CA PRO A 62 3.17 -10.35 21.49
C PRO A 62 2.49 -9.30 22.37
N VAL A 63 1.65 -9.75 23.31
CA VAL A 63 1.14 -8.98 24.44
C VAL A 63 1.88 -9.48 25.69
N PRO A 64 2.90 -8.78 26.21
CA PRO A 64 3.30 -8.99 27.59
C PRO A 64 2.04 -8.77 28.44
N ALA A 65 1.71 -9.72 29.31
CA ALA A 65 0.64 -9.53 30.31
C ALA A 65 0.84 -8.23 31.11
N ASP A 66 2.09 -7.71 31.09
CA ASP A 66 2.58 -6.57 31.83
C ASP A 66 3.04 -5.42 30.91
N ALA A 67 2.47 -5.25 29.70
CA ALA A 67 2.80 -4.09 28.86
C ALA A 67 2.67 -2.83 29.73
N GLN A 68 3.81 -2.24 30.10
CA GLN A 68 3.88 -1.20 31.13
C GLN A 68 2.79 -0.19 30.84
N GLY A 69 1.85 -0.06 31.77
CA GLY A 69 0.78 0.93 31.65
C GLY A 69 1.42 2.26 31.28
N ARG A 70 0.82 2.95 30.30
CA ARG A 70 1.25 4.31 29.97
C ARG A 70 1.29 5.09 31.27
N GLN A 71 2.35 5.86 31.48
CA GLN A 71 2.42 6.79 32.60
C GLN A 71 1.65 8.04 32.17
N PRO A 72 0.38 8.22 32.58
CA PRO A 72 -0.35 9.44 32.29
C PRO A 72 0.39 10.63 32.89
N HIS A 73 0.27 11.79 32.25
CA HIS A 73 0.80 13.01 32.81
C HIS A 73 0.11 13.31 34.14
N GLU A 74 0.88 13.51 35.23
CA GLU A 74 0.40 13.52 36.63
C GLU A 74 -0.84 14.40 36.87
N LYS A 75 -0.89 15.57 36.22
CA LYS A 75 -2.03 16.50 36.27
C LYS A 75 -3.39 15.89 35.87
N PHE A 76 -3.39 14.89 34.99
CA PHE A 76 -4.60 14.30 34.39
C PHE A 76 -4.90 12.91 34.96
N VAL A 77 -4.32 12.54 36.10
CA VAL A 77 -4.51 11.21 36.68
C VAL A 77 -5.76 11.19 37.54
N LEU A 78 -6.73 10.37 37.14
CA LEU A 78 -7.80 9.94 38.02
C LEU A 78 -7.29 8.86 38.99
N ASN A 79 -7.68 8.96 40.27
CA ASN A 79 -7.28 8.00 41.29
C ASN A 79 -7.95 6.63 41.06
N LYS A 80 -7.29 5.75 40.30
CA LYS A 80 -7.80 4.41 39.94
C LYS A 80 -8.09 3.51 41.15
N ASP A 81 -7.52 3.80 42.33
CA ASP A 81 -7.68 2.99 43.54
C ASP A 81 -9.02 3.21 44.25
N ARG A 82 -9.83 4.17 43.81
CA ARG A 82 -11.16 4.39 44.37
C ARG A 82 -12.07 3.19 44.10
N ALA A 83 -12.69 2.66 45.16
CA ALA A 83 -13.56 1.49 45.10
C ALA A 83 -14.71 1.63 44.09
N ILE A 84 -15.24 2.84 43.88
CA ILE A 84 -16.33 3.10 42.94
C ILE A 84 -15.97 2.75 41.48
N PHE A 85 -14.69 2.82 41.09
CA PHE A 85 -14.27 2.49 39.72
C PHE A 85 -14.28 0.99 39.43
N ASN A 86 -14.17 0.17 40.47
CA ASN A 86 -14.31 -1.29 40.37
C ASN A 86 -15.77 -1.74 40.22
N ARG A 87 -16.73 -0.82 40.38
CA ARG A 87 -18.17 -1.08 40.27
C ARG A 87 -18.78 -0.67 38.93
N ILE A 88 -17.95 -0.17 38.00
CA ILE A 88 -18.37 0.18 36.64
C ILE A 88 -18.59 -1.11 35.84
N GLU A 89 -19.80 -1.31 35.34
CA GLU A 89 -20.19 -2.53 34.62
C GLU A 89 -20.23 -2.30 33.10
N ASP A 90 -19.29 -2.89 32.35
CA ASP A 90 -19.32 -2.78 30.87
C ASP A 90 -20.54 -3.47 30.25
N PHE A 91 -20.84 -3.07 29.02
CA PHE A 91 -21.93 -3.58 28.17
C PHE A 91 -23.34 -3.36 28.73
N LYS A 92 -23.48 -2.44 29.68
CA LYS A 92 -24.74 -1.90 30.18
C LYS A 92 -24.79 -0.38 29.97
N PRO A 93 -25.98 0.23 29.93
CA PRO A 93 -26.12 1.69 30.04
C PRO A 93 -25.39 2.22 31.28
N VAL A 94 -25.12 3.52 31.33
CA VAL A 94 -24.65 4.17 32.56
C VAL A 94 -25.76 4.04 33.61
N ALA A 95 -25.42 3.48 34.76
CA ALA A 95 -26.42 3.17 35.78
C ALA A 95 -27.04 4.42 36.43
N ALA A 96 -28.32 4.35 36.75
CA ALA A 96 -28.95 5.34 37.63
C ALA A 96 -28.48 5.13 39.08
N GLN A 97 -28.61 6.17 39.90
CA GLN A 97 -28.24 6.13 41.32
C GLN A 97 -28.95 5.01 42.09
N SER A 98 -30.21 4.71 41.75
CA SER A 98 -31.00 3.63 42.37
C SER A 98 -30.49 2.23 42.03
N ASP A 99 -29.86 2.08 40.87
CA ASP A 99 -29.54 0.77 40.30
C ASP A 99 -28.11 0.36 40.66
N ASN A 100 -27.18 1.31 40.56
CA ASN A 100 -25.79 1.15 40.98
C ASN A 100 -25.24 2.51 41.43
N PRO A 101 -25.34 2.85 42.73
CA PRO A 101 -24.91 4.14 43.24
C PRO A 101 -23.40 4.38 43.09
N ASP A 102 -22.59 3.33 43.11
CA ASP A 102 -21.13 3.44 42.97
C ASP A 102 -20.74 3.82 41.52
N GLU A 103 -21.32 3.18 40.50
CA GLU A 103 -21.11 3.57 39.10
C GLU A 103 -21.64 4.99 38.83
N TYR A 104 -22.79 5.34 39.41
CA TYR A 104 -23.36 6.69 39.33
C TYR A 104 -22.41 7.75 39.91
N LEU A 105 -21.82 7.48 41.08
CA LEU A 105 -20.83 8.38 41.69
C LEU A 105 -19.54 8.45 40.87
N ALA A 106 -19.08 7.32 40.34
CA ALA A 106 -17.93 7.28 39.44
C ALA A 106 -18.16 8.14 38.19
N TRP A 107 -19.35 8.06 37.59
CA TRP A 107 -19.75 8.91 36.48
C TRP A 107 -19.68 10.41 36.84
N CYS A 108 -20.24 10.79 37.99
CA CYS A 108 -20.20 12.18 38.45
C CYS A 108 -18.77 12.68 38.69
N GLU A 109 -17.88 11.81 39.19
CA GLU A 109 -16.46 12.12 39.38
C GLU A 109 -15.73 12.32 38.05
N PHE A 110 -15.95 11.47 37.05
CA PHE A 110 -15.38 11.63 35.71
C PHE A 110 -15.78 12.98 35.09
N VAL A 111 -17.07 13.33 35.15
CA VAL A 111 -17.57 14.61 34.62
C VAL A 111 -16.96 15.79 35.36
N THR A 112 -16.93 15.74 36.70
CA THR A 112 -16.35 16.81 37.52
C THR A 112 -14.86 16.98 37.24
N HIS A 113 -14.12 15.88 37.17
CA HIS A 113 -12.69 15.88 36.91
C HIS A 113 -12.37 16.43 35.50
N ALA A 114 -13.04 15.93 34.46
CA ALA A 114 -12.87 16.42 33.09
C ALA A 114 -13.16 17.92 32.97
N ARG A 115 -14.15 18.43 33.72
CA ARG A 115 -14.54 19.85 33.73
C ARG A 115 -13.45 20.78 34.26
N THR A 116 -12.53 20.30 35.10
CA THR A 116 -11.44 21.11 35.68
C THR A 116 -10.38 21.53 34.65
N PHE A 117 -10.41 20.95 33.46
CA PHE A 117 -9.47 21.22 32.37
C PHE A 117 -10.17 21.88 31.18
N SER A 118 -9.41 22.59 30.37
CA SER A 118 -9.88 23.04 29.06
C SER A 118 -9.84 21.89 28.04
N ALA A 119 -10.69 21.94 27.01
CA ALA A 119 -10.68 20.94 25.93
C ALA A 119 -9.32 20.88 25.23
N ALA A 120 -8.69 22.04 25.00
CA ALA A 120 -7.36 22.12 24.39
C ALA A 120 -6.25 21.48 25.24
N GLU A 121 -6.34 21.53 26.57
CA GLU A 121 -5.41 20.82 27.45
C GLU A 121 -5.61 19.30 27.35
N LEU A 122 -6.87 18.84 27.42
CA LEU A 122 -7.17 17.41 27.25
C LEU A 122 -6.66 16.91 25.88
N ASP A 123 -6.94 17.63 24.79
CA ASP A 123 -6.52 17.31 23.43
C ASP A 123 -4.99 17.20 23.25
N ARG A 124 -4.23 17.95 24.06
CA ARG A 124 -2.77 17.98 24.02
C ARG A 124 -2.13 16.77 24.71
N TYR A 125 -2.70 16.34 25.84
CA TYR A 125 -2.11 15.29 26.69
C TYR A 125 -2.79 13.94 26.58
N ALA A 126 -3.94 13.87 25.92
CA ALA A 126 -4.65 12.64 25.65
C ALA A 126 -3.87 11.73 24.71
N ALA A 127 -3.87 10.44 25.04
CA ALA A 127 -3.18 9.43 24.27
C ALA A 127 -3.99 9.02 23.02
N ARG A 128 -3.28 8.76 21.92
CA ARG A 128 -3.85 8.53 20.57
C ARG A 128 -3.56 7.13 20.03
N ASP A 129 -2.87 6.31 20.80
CA ASP A 129 -2.37 5.01 20.36
C ASP A 129 -3.39 3.86 20.48
N LEU A 130 -4.62 4.10 20.95
CA LEU A 130 -5.65 3.06 21.00
C LEU A 130 -6.64 3.20 19.84
N THR A 131 -7.16 2.07 19.37
CA THR A 131 -8.35 2.02 18.51
C THR A 131 -9.61 1.79 19.35
N PRO A 132 -10.82 2.05 18.82
CA PRO A 132 -12.06 1.68 19.51
C PRO A 132 -12.10 0.19 19.84
N VAL A 133 -11.56 -0.66 18.95
CA VAL A 133 -11.55 -2.11 19.13
C VAL A 133 -10.74 -2.53 20.35
N ASP A 134 -9.63 -1.84 20.69
CA ASP A 134 -8.91 -2.06 21.96
C ASP A 134 -9.84 -1.97 23.18
N LEU A 135 -10.79 -1.03 23.15
CA LEU A 135 -11.75 -0.78 24.23
C LEU A 135 -12.95 -1.74 24.21
N LEU A 136 -13.08 -2.57 23.18
CA LEU A 136 -14.09 -3.63 23.08
C LEU A 136 -13.56 -4.98 23.58
N LYS A 137 -12.23 -5.17 23.63
CA LYS A 137 -11.62 -6.44 24.07
C LYS A 137 -11.65 -6.60 25.59
N PRO A 138 -11.43 -7.82 26.13
CA PRO A 138 -11.41 -8.06 27.58
C PRO A 138 -10.42 -7.19 28.35
N GLN A 139 -9.31 -6.81 27.73
CA GLN A 139 -8.26 -5.97 28.34
C GLN A 139 -8.68 -4.51 28.54
N ARG A 140 -9.87 -4.09 28.07
CA ARG A 140 -10.35 -2.70 28.16
C ARG A 140 -10.32 -2.12 29.58
N SER A 141 -10.51 -2.94 30.62
CA SER A 141 -10.48 -2.48 32.01
C SER A 141 -9.13 -1.88 32.42
N LEU A 142 -8.03 -2.28 31.77
CA LEU A 142 -6.69 -1.71 31.98
C LEU A 142 -6.64 -0.23 31.58
N PHE A 143 -7.43 0.16 30.58
CA PHE A 143 -7.50 1.53 30.06
C PHE A 143 -8.52 2.39 30.79
N ARG A 144 -9.23 1.85 31.78
CA ARG A 144 -10.21 2.62 32.55
C ARG A 144 -9.54 3.80 33.23
N CYS A 145 -10.24 4.94 33.19
CA CYS A 145 -9.76 6.23 33.66
C CYS A 145 -8.56 6.82 32.87
N GLU A 146 -8.14 6.22 31.75
CA GLU A 146 -7.12 6.82 30.91
C GLU A 146 -7.69 7.95 30.06
N LEU A 147 -6.93 9.03 29.92
CA LEU A 147 -7.26 10.15 29.05
C LEU A 147 -6.91 9.77 27.60
N LEU A 148 -7.94 9.55 26.78
CA LEU A 148 -7.82 9.13 25.39
C LEU A 148 -8.33 10.21 24.45
N ARG A 149 -7.78 10.24 23.24
CA ARG A 149 -8.21 11.12 22.16
C ARG A 149 -8.54 10.32 20.93
N PHE A 150 -9.71 10.59 20.37
CA PHE A 150 -10.09 10.15 19.04
C PHE A 150 -10.35 11.35 18.15
N ASP A 151 -9.88 11.23 16.92
CA ASP A 151 -10.03 12.18 15.86
C ASP A 151 -10.89 11.52 14.79
N GLY A 152 -11.99 12.14 14.35
CA GLY A 152 -12.93 11.44 13.48
C GLY A 152 -14.07 12.28 12.95
N ARG A 153 -14.97 11.61 12.24
CA ARG A 153 -16.20 12.21 11.71
C ARG A 153 -17.27 12.17 12.79
N LEU A 154 -17.89 13.32 13.07
CA LEU A 154 -19.02 13.42 14.00
C LEU A 154 -20.30 12.95 13.29
N MET A 155 -20.96 11.94 13.85
CA MET A 155 -22.14 11.31 13.26
C MET A 155 -23.42 11.96 13.78
N CYS A 156 -23.50 12.15 15.10
CA CYS A 156 -24.66 12.74 15.74
C CYS A 156 -24.32 13.32 17.11
N VAL A 157 -25.14 14.25 17.59
CA VAL A 157 -25.03 14.85 18.92
C VAL A 157 -26.40 14.98 19.56
N ARG A 158 -26.50 14.81 20.87
CA ARG A 158 -27.73 15.01 21.64
C ARG A 158 -27.48 15.71 22.96
N ARG A 159 -28.50 16.36 23.48
CA ARG A 159 -28.53 16.84 24.86
C ARG A 159 -28.89 15.70 25.80
N LEU A 160 -28.25 15.64 26.97
CA LEU A 160 -28.56 14.70 28.04
C LEU A 160 -29.14 15.42 29.25
N ASP A 161 -29.91 14.69 30.04
CA ASP A 161 -30.32 15.14 31.36
C ASP A 161 -29.10 15.14 32.30
N ALA A 162 -28.81 16.28 32.92
CA ALA A 162 -27.80 16.33 33.97
C ALA A 162 -28.23 15.43 35.15
N PRO A 163 -27.34 14.56 35.66
CA PRO A 163 -27.56 13.78 36.88
C PRO A 163 -28.07 14.62 38.04
N LEU A 164 -28.95 14.06 38.88
CA LEU A 164 -29.48 14.71 40.10
C LEU A 164 -28.38 15.33 40.97
N PHE A 165 -27.25 14.62 41.13
CA PHE A 165 -26.06 15.12 41.82
C PHE A 165 -25.66 16.54 41.42
N PHE A 166 -25.66 16.88 40.13
CA PHE A 166 -25.29 18.22 39.66
C PHE A 166 -26.40 19.26 39.82
N ARG A 167 -27.66 18.82 39.87
CA ARG A 167 -28.81 19.72 40.12
C ARG A 167 -28.85 20.15 41.58
N ASP A 168 -28.56 19.20 42.48
CA ASP A 168 -28.56 19.42 43.92
C ASP A 168 -27.27 20.11 44.41
N ASN A 169 -26.20 20.08 43.60
CA ASN A 169 -24.91 20.68 43.92
C ASN A 169 -24.47 21.65 42.80
N PRO A 170 -25.10 22.85 42.72
CA PRO A 170 -24.84 23.81 41.64
C PRO A 170 -23.41 24.35 41.62
N ASP A 171 -22.66 24.22 42.72
CA ASP A 171 -21.25 24.63 42.82
C ASP A 171 -20.34 23.88 41.83
N PHE A 172 -20.75 22.67 41.42
CA PHE A 172 -20.06 21.93 40.35
C PHE A 172 -20.32 22.51 38.96
N GLY A 173 -21.24 23.47 38.80
CA GLY A 173 -21.47 24.27 37.60
C GLY A 173 -21.80 23.49 36.31
N VAL A 174 -22.23 22.24 36.42
CA VAL A 174 -22.68 21.43 35.28
C VAL A 174 -24.17 21.69 35.06
N LYS A 175 -24.48 22.58 34.11
CA LYS A 175 -25.88 22.93 33.79
C LYS A 175 -26.50 21.95 32.81
N GLU A 176 -25.72 21.54 31.82
CA GLU A 176 -26.15 20.67 30.73
C GLU A 176 -25.05 19.66 30.44
N LEU A 177 -25.46 18.50 29.91
CA LEU A 177 -24.57 17.49 29.38
C LEU A 177 -24.96 17.22 27.93
N TYR A 178 -23.97 16.82 27.16
CA TYR A 178 -24.12 16.49 25.76
C TYR A 178 -23.41 15.17 25.48
N GLU A 179 -23.94 14.41 24.53
CA GLU A 179 -23.31 13.21 24.01
C GLU A 179 -23.14 13.37 22.51
N ALA A 180 -21.93 13.13 21.99
CA ALA A 180 -21.69 13.00 20.57
C ALA A 180 -21.17 11.60 20.25
N ARG A 181 -21.53 11.09 19.08
CA ARG A 181 -20.91 9.89 18.52
C ARG A 181 -20.03 10.27 17.35
N LEU A 182 -18.86 9.68 17.28
CA LEU A 182 -17.92 9.88 16.20
C LEU A 182 -17.33 8.57 15.73
N VAL A 183 -17.05 8.47 14.44
CA VAL A 183 -16.30 7.37 13.83
C VAL A 183 -14.86 7.84 13.70
N PRO A 184 -13.90 7.26 14.45
CA PRO A 184 -12.53 7.71 14.37
C PRO A 184 -11.94 7.53 12.97
N ILE A 185 -10.90 8.30 12.68
CA ILE A 185 -10.19 8.25 11.41
C ILE A 185 -9.63 6.83 11.18
N ASP A 186 -9.81 6.34 9.97
CA ASP A 186 -9.40 5.00 9.53
C ASP A 186 -10.11 3.83 10.26
N GLU A 187 -11.21 4.10 10.96
CA GLU A 187 -12.04 3.09 11.61
C GLU A 187 -13.32 2.79 10.82
N SER A 188 -13.91 1.62 11.08
CA SER A 188 -15.22 1.27 10.53
C SER A 188 -16.33 2.08 11.20
N PRO A 189 -17.40 2.47 10.46
CA PRO A 189 -18.61 3.01 11.06
C PRO A 189 -19.30 2.08 12.08
N LEU A 190 -18.95 0.78 12.08
CA LEU A 190 -19.44 -0.19 13.06
C LEU A 190 -18.77 -0.07 14.43
N THR A 191 -17.69 0.71 14.55
CA THR A 191 -16.91 0.87 15.79
C THR A 191 -16.86 2.35 16.22
N PRO A 192 -18.03 3.02 16.41
CA PRO A 192 -18.04 4.40 16.83
C PRO A 192 -17.60 4.53 18.29
N VAL A 193 -17.16 5.73 18.66
CA VAL A 193 -16.90 6.15 20.04
C VAL A 193 -17.97 7.16 20.45
N SER A 194 -18.47 7.03 21.67
CA SER A 194 -19.34 8.02 22.31
C SER A 194 -18.51 8.90 23.23
N ILE A 195 -18.68 10.22 23.14
CA ILE A 195 -18.10 11.18 24.08
C ILE A 195 -19.22 11.96 24.77
N VAL A 196 -19.20 11.98 26.10
CA VAL A 196 -20.02 12.85 26.90
C VAL A 196 -19.21 14.05 27.39
N PHE A 197 -19.78 15.24 27.28
CA PHE A 197 -19.08 16.49 27.57
C PHE A 197 -20.02 17.58 28.11
N THR A 198 -19.44 18.61 28.75
CA THR A 198 -20.18 19.68 29.43
C THR A 198 -20.30 20.95 28.61
N ASP A 199 -19.31 21.26 27.78
CA ASP A 199 -19.21 22.52 27.07
C ASP A 199 -19.58 22.32 25.60
N LEU A 200 -20.72 22.85 25.17
CA LEU A 200 -21.18 22.75 23.78
C LEU A 200 -20.44 23.74 22.87
N PRO A 201 -19.72 23.26 21.84
CA PRO A 201 -19.14 24.14 20.82
C PRO A 201 -20.23 24.88 20.04
N ASP A 202 -19.96 26.12 19.63
CA ASP A 202 -20.92 26.93 18.87
C ASP A 202 -21.36 26.26 17.56
N ALA A 203 -20.45 25.53 16.90
CA ALA A 203 -20.75 24.75 15.70
C ALA A 203 -21.85 23.68 15.92
N LEU A 204 -22.08 23.26 17.16
CA LEU A 204 -23.10 22.28 17.55
C LEU A 204 -24.29 22.92 18.29
N ALA A 205 -24.39 24.25 18.31
CA ALA A 205 -25.42 24.99 19.08
C ALA A 205 -26.87 24.59 18.72
N ALA A 206 -27.10 24.11 17.49
CA ALA A 206 -28.42 23.64 17.04
C ALA A 206 -29.00 22.52 17.91
N VAL A 207 -28.18 21.71 18.58
CA VAL A 207 -28.66 20.63 19.46
C VAL A 207 -29.44 21.15 20.67
N ARG A 208 -29.26 22.43 21.06
CA ARG A 208 -30.04 23.04 22.15
C ARG A 208 -31.53 23.14 21.84
N GLN A 209 -31.89 23.17 20.55
CA GLN A 209 -33.28 23.20 20.09
C GLN A 209 -33.93 21.81 20.09
N LYS A 210 -33.16 20.73 20.30
CA LYS A 210 -33.68 19.36 20.39
C LYS A 210 -34.14 19.03 21.81
N ALA A 211 -35.10 18.12 21.92
CA ALA A 211 -35.47 17.59 23.23
C ALA A 211 -34.29 16.81 23.85
N PRO A 212 -34.17 16.73 25.19
CA PRO A 212 -33.19 15.83 25.81
C PRO A 212 -33.35 14.41 25.26
N LYS A 213 -32.21 13.74 25.01
CA LYS A 213 -32.05 12.40 24.43
C LYS A 213 -32.37 12.27 22.94
N GLU A 214 -32.92 13.30 22.31
CA GLU A 214 -33.15 13.35 20.86
C GLU A 214 -31.83 13.65 20.12
N TRP A 215 -31.52 12.82 19.13
CA TRP A 215 -30.33 12.99 18.29
C TRP A 215 -30.54 14.11 17.26
N LEU A 216 -29.51 14.94 17.10
CA LEU A 216 -29.27 15.77 15.94
C LEU A 216 -28.27 15.02 15.05
N ASP A 217 -28.74 14.53 13.90
CA ASP A 217 -27.90 13.86 12.92
C ASP A 217 -27.01 14.88 12.21
N LEU A 218 -25.72 14.54 12.10
CA LEU A 218 -24.69 15.33 11.43
C LEU A 218 -24.21 14.65 10.13
N ASP A 219 -24.74 13.46 9.82
CA ASP A 219 -24.23 12.56 8.77
C ASP A 219 -24.25 13.09 7.34
N GLY A 220 -25.02 14.15 7.07
CA GLY A 220 -25.00 14.86 5.79
C GLY A 220 -23.95 15.96 5.67
N ALA A 221 -23.39 16.40 6.79
CA ALA A 221 -22.33 17.41 6.83
C ALA A 221 -21.00 16.68 7.03
N GLU A 222 -19.96 17.03 6.26
CA GLU A 222 -18.58 16.58 6.49
C GLU A 222 -18.01 17.22 7.77
N THR A 223 -18.67 16.97 8.91
CA THR A 223 -18.34 17.55 10.20
C THR A 223 -17.31 16.64 10.86
N TRP A 224 -16.11 17.16 11.02
CA TRP A 224 -15.02 16.47 11.69
C TRP A 224 -14.85 17.03 13.10
N GLY A 225 -14.27 16.23 13.99
CA GLY A 225 -13.98 16.67 15.32
C GLY A 225 -12.91 15.85 16.02
N THR A 226 -12.24 16.50 16.95
CA THR A 226 -11.40 15.88 17.97
C THR A 226 -12.19 15.76 19.26
N ALA A 227 -12.14 14.59 19.86
CA ALA A 227 -12.79 14.27 21.12
C ALA A 227 -11.78 13.65 22.08
N SER A 228 -11.50 14.37 23.18
CA SER A 228 -10.63 13.88 24.25
C SER A 228 -11.40 13.72 25.54
N GLY A 229 -11.24 12.57 26.19
CA GLY A 229 -11.93 12.27 27.43
C GLY A 229 -11.40 11.03 28.12
N TYR A 230 -11.79 10.87 29.38
CA TYR A 230 -11.44 9.73 30.19
C TYR A 230 -12.29 8.52 29.80
N TYR A 231 -11.66 7.40 29.49
CA TYR A 231 -12.39 6.17 29.18
C TYR A 231 -13.11 5.65 30.42
N PHE A 232 -14.44 5.69 30.36
CA PHE A 232 -15.32 5.29 31.45
C PHE A 232 -15.68 3.81 31.36
N LYS A 233 -16.36 3.43 30.28
CA LYS A 233 -16.82 2.05 30.02
C LYS A 233 -17.11 1.84 28.54
N THR A 234 -17.35 0.60 28.16
CA THR A 234 -18.03 0.28 26.90
C THR A 234 -19.50 0.03 27.19
N MET A 235 -20.41 0.65 26.43
CA MET A 235 -21.86 0.43 26.55
C MET A 235 -22.38 -0.41 25.39
N SER A 236 -23.45 -1.16 25.65
CA SER A 236 -24.19 -1.87 24.60
C SER A 236 -25.26 -0.94 24.04
N VAL A 237 -25.24 -0.71 22.72
CA VAL A 237 -26.29 0.02 22.02
C VAL A 237 -26.98 -0.88 21.01
N PRO A 238 -28.27 -0.67 20.72
CA PRO A 238 -28.91 -1.29 19.56
C PRO A 238 -28.13 -0.91 18.29
N GLY A 239 -27.71 -1.91 17.52
CA GLY A 239 -27.10 -1.70 16.20
C GLY A 239 -28.18 -1.51 15.13
N GLU A 240 -27.74 -1.22 13.90
CA GLU A 240 -28.64 -0.98 12.76
C GLU A 240 -29.43 -2.24 12.35
N GLN A 241 -28.81 -3.41 12.50
CA GLN A 241 -29.48 -4.68 12.20
C GLN A 241 -30.41 -5.04 13.36
N ALA A 242 -31.62 -5.51 13.03
CA ALA A 242 -32.58 -5.96 14.03
C ALA A 242 -31.93 -6.99 14.97
N ASN A 243 -31.98 -6.71 16.29
CA ASN A 243 -31.38 -7.52 17.36
C ASN A 243 -29.84 -7.53 17.42
N SER A 244 -29.14 -6.71 16.62
CA SER A 244 -27.71 -6.52 16.81
C SER A 244 -27.43 -5.60 18.00
N VAL A 245 -26.42 -5.94 18.79
CA VAL A 245 -25.91 -5.12 19.88
C VAL A 245 -24.47 -4.76 19.55
N VAL A 246 -24.18 -3.46 19.53
CA VAL A 246 -22.85 -2.93 19.25
C VAL A 246 -22.26 -2.40 20.56
N GLY A 247 -21.02 -2.78 20.84
CA GLY A 247 -20.25 -2.17 21.93
C GLY A 247 -19.75 -0.80 21.49
N VAL A 248 -20.00 0.23 22.28
CA VAL A 248 -19.56 1.60 22.02
C VAL A 248 -18.74 2.08 23.21
N PRO A 249 -17.44 2.34 23.03
CA PRO A 249 -16.62 2.95 24.09
C PRO A 249 -17.16 4.34 24.44
N VAL A 250 -17.24 4.63 25.73
CA VAL A 250 -17.75 5.90 26.27
C VAL A 250 -16.60 6.65 26.93
N LEU A 251 -16.31 7.83 26.41
CA LEU A 251 -15.38 8.80 26.99
C LEU A 251 -16.15 9.91 27.70
N VAL A 252 -15.55 10.45 28.77
CA VAL A 252 -16.06 11.66 29.45
C VAL A 252 -15.03 12.76 29.33
N GLY A 253 -15.37 13.82 28.60
CA GLY A 253 -14.49 14.94 28.28
C GLY A 253 -15.08 16.29 28.65
N LYS A 254 -14.36 17.35 28.26
CA LYS A 254 -14.78 18.75 28.48
C LYS A 254 -15.69 19.26 27.36
N SER A 255 -15.28 19.04 26.12
CA SER A 255 -15.94 19.50 24.90
C SER A 255 -15.49 18.62 23.71
N VAL A 256 -16.01 18.93 22.52
CA VAL A 256 -15.55 18.37 21.23
C VAL A 256 -14.98 19.52 20.40
N THR A 257 -13.78 19.39 19.88
CA THR A 257 -13.17 20.41 19.02
C THR A 257 -13.57 20.14 17.57
N VAL A 258 -14.58 20.85 17.05
CA VAL A 258 -15.04 20.70 15.66
C VAL A 258 -14.01 21.27 14.68
N THR A 259 -13.69 20.52 13.63
CA THR A 259 -12.69 20.87 12.62
C THR A 259 -13.31 20.93 11.22
N ALA A 260 -12.71 21.70 10.31
CA ALA A 260 -13.19 21.86 8.94
C ALA A 260 -12.96 20.64 8.04
N GLY A 261 -12.17 19.66 8.51
CA GLY A 261 -11.79 18.48 7.75
C GLY A 261 -11.12 17.44 8.66
N PRO A 262 -10.74 16.28 8.11
CA PRO A 262 -10.02 15.27 8.86
C PRO A 262 -8.71 15.85 9.38
N PRO A 263 -8.39 15.69 10.67
CA PRO A 263 -7.10 16.13 11.19
C PRO A 263 -5.98 15.35 10.51
N ALA A 264 -4.88 16.06 10.20
CA ALA A 264 -3.72 15.44 9.57
C ALA A 264 -3.13 14.36 10.50
N PRO A 265 -2.92 13.13 9.99
CA PRO A 265 -2.30 12.07 10.76
C PRO A 265 -0.81 12.37 10.92
N SER A 266 -0.45 13.08 11.99
CA SER A 266 0.92 13.42 12.40
C SER A 266 1.82 14.08 11.32
N GLY A 267 2.10 15.37 11.50
CA GLY A 267 3.04 16.12 10.65
C GLY A 267 2.42 16.63 9.36
N ASP A 268 3.29 16.93 8.37
CA ASP A 268 2.91 17.61 7.14
C ASP A 268 2.46 16.65 6.02
N ASN A 269 2.64 15.33 6.20
CA ASN A 269 2.27 14.34 5.19
C ASN A 269 0.84 13.83 5.42
N PRO A 270 -0.13 14.17 4.56
CA PRO A 270 -1.53 13.80 4.77
C PRO A 270 -1.78 12.28 4.67
N ILE A 271 -0.89 11.53 4.02
CA ILE A 271 -1.00 10.08 3.84
C ILE A 271 -0.20 9.29 4.90
N ALA A 272 0.43 9.95 5.88
CA ALA A 272 1.18 9.22 6.89
C ALA A 272 0.23 8.43 7.79
N LEU A 273 0.61 7.20 8.14
CA LEU A 273 0.00 6.47 9.25
C LEU A 273 0.66 6.93 10.54
N ASP A 274 -0.11 7.02 11.64
CA ASP A 274 0.49 7.23 12.97
C ASP A 274 1.13 5.92 13.45
N PRO A 275 2.47 5.81 13.49
CA PRO A 275 3.14 4.57 13.86
C PRO A 275 2.96 4.21 15.34
N ASN A 276 2.47 5.15 16.16
CA ASN A 276 2.29 4.92 17.59
C ASN A 276 1.05 4.12 17.91
N VAL A 277 0.11 3.98 16.96
CA VAL A 277 -1.11 3.18 17.15
C VAL A 277 -0.72 1.75 17.53
N ARG A 278 -1.22 1.33 18.69
CA ARG A 278 -0.85 0.11 19.40
C ARG A 278 -1.07 -1.13 18.54
N VAL A 279 -2.15 -1.19 17.75
CA VAL A 279 -2.46 -2.35 16.91
C VAL A 279 -1.34 -2.68 15.91
N TYR A 280 -0.58 -1.68 15.47
CA TYR A 280 0.54 -1.88 14.54
C TYR A 280 1.75 -2.59 15.17
N LYS A 281 1.88 -2.53 16.50
CA LYS A 281 2.94 -3.26 17.24
C LYS A 281 2.73 -4.77 17.18
N PHE A 282 1.51 -5.22 16.92
CA PHE A 282 1.15 -6.64 16.81
C PHE A 282 1.24 -7.20 15.39
N ILE A 283 1.67 -6.41 14.40
CA ILE A 283 1.94 -6.93 13.06
C ILE A 283 3.19 -7.82 13.12
N ARG A 284 3.02 -9.11 12.81
CA ARG A 284 4.07 -10.14 12.96
C ARG A 284 4.74 -10.43 11.64
N ASP A 285 6.02 -10.12 11.50
CA ASP A 285 6.80 -10.58 10.36
C ASP A 285 6.96 -12.11 10.35
N ASP A 286 7.30 -12.66 9.19
CA ASP A 286 7.62 -14.07 8.98
C ASP A 286 6.49 -15.02 9.41
N ALA A 287 5.25 -14.50 9.39
CA ALA A 287 4.02 -15.22 9.67
C ALA A 287 3.07 -15.18 8.47
N PRO A 288 2.21 -16.19 8.28
CA PRO A 288 1.14 -16.14 7.28
C PRO A 288 0.27 -14.90 7.44
N MET A 289 -0.29 -14.44 6.34
CA MET A 289 -1.25 -13.33 6.38
C MET A 289 -2.59 -13.84 6.90
N ILE A 290 -3.14 -13.15 7.91
CA ILE A 290 -4.41 -13.49 8.54
C ILE A 290 -5.44 -12.46 8.11
N ARG A 291 -6.47 -12.93 7.40
CA ARG A 291 -7.41 -12.07 6.68
C ARG A 291 -8.86 -12.22 7.13
N THR A 292 -9.10 -13.21 7.96
CA THR A 292 -10.43 -13.53 8.48
C THR A 292 -10.78 -12.62 9.66
N ALA A 293 -12.04 -12.67 10.07
CA ALA A 293 -12.57 -11.87 11.18
C ALA A 293 -11.63 -11.92 12.42
N PRO A 294 -11.56 -10.81 13.19
CA PRO A 294 -10.68 -10.66 14.34
C PRO A 294 -11.07 -11.61 15.50
N GLN A 295 -10.72 -12.88 15.38
CA GLN A 295 -10.98 -13.92 16.37
C GLN A 295 -9.70 -14.32 17.11
N GLY A 296 -9.82 -14.54 18.42
CA GLY A 296 -8.71 -14.98 19.26
C GLY A 296 -7.58 -13.95 19.35
N GLU A 297 -6.35 -14.44 19.49
CA GLU A 297 -5.15 -13.65 19.76
C GLU A 297 -4.68 -12.78 18.58
N GLN A 298 -5.22 -13.02 17.38
CA GLN A 298 -4.76 -12.43 16.13
C GLN A 298 -5.54 -11.16 15.74
N TRP A 299 -6.51 -10.78 16.56
CA TRP A 299 -7.42 -9.69 16.28
C TRP A 299 -6.71 -8.36 15.97
N ALA A 300 -5.60 -8.08 16.65
CA ALA A 300 -4.89 -6.81 16.50
C ALA A 300 -4.18 -6.68 15.14
N GLU A 301 -3.70 -7.79 14.57
CA GLU A 301 -3.09 -7.80 13.23
C GLU A 301 -4.17 -7.65 12.14
N VAL A 302 -5.35 -8.26 12.33
CA VAL A 302 -6.51 -8.07 11.45
C VAL A 302 -7.02 -6.64 11.50
N GLU A 303 -7.10 -6.06 12.69
CA GLU A 303 -7.47 -4.66 12.90
C GLU A 303 -6.48 -3.71 12.22
N ALA A 304 -5.18 -3.93 12.40
CA ALA A 304 -4.13 -3.19 11.71
C ALA A 304 -4.28 -3.26 10.18
N TYR A 305 -4.56 -4.45 9.64
CA TYR A 305 -4.82 -4.65 8.22
C TYR A 305 -6.05 -3.87 7.73
N ASN A 306 -7.18 -3.96 8.44
CA ASN A 306 -8.40 -3.25 8.10
C ASN A 306 -8.19 -1.74 8.12
N ARG A 307 -7.57 -1.23 9.18
CA ARG A 307 -7.26 0.20 9.35
C ARG A 307 -6.40 0.73 8.21
N ILE A 308 -5.38 0.00 7.78
CA ILE A 308 -4.51 0.43 6.66
C ILE A 308 -5.25 0.41 5.32
N LEU A 309 -6.15 -0.56 5.09
CA LEU A 309 -6.99 -0.57 3.89
C LEU A 309 -7.97 0.61 3.85
N ILE A 310 -8.64 0.89 4.97
CA ILE A 310 -9.55 2.05 5.10
C ILE A 310 -8.76 3.34 4.92
N HIS A 311 -7.56 3.43 5.51
CA HIS A 311 -6.69 4.58 5.33
C HIS A 311 -6.28 4.77 3.86
N ALA A 312 -5.80 3.72 3.21
CA ALA A 312 -5.38 3.75 1.81
C ALA A 312 -6.53 4.09 0.85
N SER A 313 -7.75 3.64 1.12
CA SER A 313 -8.92 3.88 0.26
C SER A 313 -9.33 5.35 0.19
N ARG A 314 -8.97 6.16 1.19
CA ARG A 314 -9.25 7.60 1.25
C ARG A 314 -8.47 8.42 0.23
N PHE A 315 -7.38 7.87 -0.30
CA PHE A 315 -6.48 8.59 -1.19
C PHE A 315 -6.49 7.97 -2.60
N PRO A 316 -6.58 8.79 -3.66
CA PRO A 316 -6.35 8.31 -5.01
C PRO A 316 -4.96 7.67 -5.14
N ALA A 317 -4.84 6.63 -5.97
CA ALA A 317 -3.57 5.95 -6.22
C ALA A 317 -2.43 6.92 -6.62
N GLN A 318 -2.73 7.96 -7.40
CA GLN A 318 -1.74 8.96 -7.81
C GLN A 318 -1.24 9.78 -6.60
N THR A 319 -2.12 10.17 -5.69
CA THR A 319 -1.74 10.89 -4.45
C THR A 319 -0.83 10.05 -3.58
N LEU A 320 -1.11 8.74 -3.46
CA LEU A 320 -0.22 7.81 -2.76
C LEU A 320 1.14 7.73 -3.46
N GLU A 321 1.17 7.63 -4.79
CA GLU A 321 2.43 7.57 -5.56
C GLU A 321 3.27 8.84 -5.41
N ASP A 322 2.65 10.02 -5.39
CA ASP A 322 3.33 11.32 -5.29
C ASP A 322 4.00 11.54 -3.92
N HIS A 323 3.48 10.90 -2.86
CA HIS A 323 3.99 11.01 -1.49
C HIS A 323 4.75 9.76 -1.03
N ALA A 324 4.80 8.73 -1.86
CA ALA A 324 5.48 7.48 -1.53
C ALA A 324 7.00 7.64 -1.63
N ARG A 325 7.69 6.93 -0.75
CA ARG A 325 9.14 6.79 -0.80
C ARG A 325 9.55 5.98 -2.03
N ASP A 326 10.52 6.50 -2.77
CA ASP A 326 11.15 5.87 -3.94
C ASP A 326 12.66 5.61 -3.72
N ASP A 327 13.16 5.89 -2.52
CA ASP A 327 14.57 5.78 -2.13
C ASP A 327 14.99 4.37 -1.69
N LEU A 328 14.09 3.40 -1.74
CA LEU A 328 14.34 2.02 -1.33
C LEU A 328 14.63 1.08 -2.51
N LYS A 329 15.40 0.04 -2.22
CA LYS A 329 15.58 -1.10 -3.11
C LYS A 329 14.66 -2.24 -2.68
N PHE A 330 14.34 -3.12 -3.61
CA PHE A 330 13.57 -4.34 -3.33
C PHE A 330 14.16 -5.15 -2.15
N ALA A 331 15.49 -5.27 -2.09
CA ALA A 331 16.18 -6.00 -1.03
C ALA A 331 15.89 -5.42 0.37
N ASP A 332 15.64 -4.12 0.46
CA ASP A 332 15.39 -3.43 1.73
C ASP A 332 14.06 -3.88 2.35
N LEU A 333 13.10 -4.35 1.54
CA LEU A 333 11.83 -4.92 2.02
C LEU A 333 11.95 -6.35 2.55
N PHE A 334 13.05 -7.04 2.26
CA PHE A 334 13.31 -8.41 2.74
C PHE A 334 14.24 -8.45 3.96
N LEU A 335 15.28 -7.63 3.95
CA LEU A 335 16.32 -7.62 4.98
C LEU A 335 15.83 -6.95 6.27
N GLY A 336 16.67 -6.98 7.32
CA GLY A 336 16.31 -6.40 8.62
C GLY A 336 15.96 -4.91 8.58
N VAL A 337 16.53 -4.17 7.62
CA VAL A 337 16.24 -2.74 7.36
C VAL A 337 14.77 -2.47 7.00
N ARG A 338 14.01 -3.51 6.60
CA ARG A 338 12.56 -3.39 6.32
C ARG A 338 11.78 -2.77 7.49
N LYS A 339 12.25 -2.94 8.73
CA LYS A 339 11.62 -2.38 9.93
C LYS A 339 11.55 -0.86 9.87
N ASP A 340 12.50 -0.21 9.20
CA ASP A 340 12.55 1.24 9.00
C ASP A 340 11.51 1.73 7.98
N TYR A 341 10.99 0.81 7.17
CA TYR A 341 9.94 1.06 6.19
C TYR A 341 8.57 0.58 6.67
N LYS A 342 8.46 -0.06 7.84
CA LYS A 342 7.18 -0.57 8.35
C LYS A 342 6.19 0.60 8.48
N LEU A 343 4.99 0.43 7.90
CA LEU A 343 3.95 1.45 7.75
C LEU A 343 4.29 2.65 6.85
N ALA A 344 5.49 2.73 6.29
CA ALA A 344 5.81 3.77 5.31
C ALA A 344 5.13 3.46 3.98
N CYS A 345 4.57 4.49 3.34
CA CYS A 345 4.12 4.38 1.96
C CYS A 345 5.33 4.32 1.03
N VAL A 346 5.48 3.20 0.31
CA VAL A 346 6.60 2.93 -0.59
C VAL A 346 6.10 2.70 -2.01
N LYS A 347 6.89 3.11 -2.99
CA LYS A 347 6.59 2.96 -4.42
C LYS A 347 7.43 1.84 -5.01
N LEU A 348 6.77 0.95 -5.75
CA LEU A 348 7.42 -0.06 -6.60
C LEU A 348 6.84 0.01 -8.01
N GLU A 349 7.67 -0.25 -9.01
CA GLU A 349 7.26 -0.43 -10.39
C GLU A 349 7.67 -1.82 -10.86
N GLY A 350 6.82 -2.49 -11.65
CA GLY A 350 7.14 -3.81 -12.17
C GLY A 350 5.99 -4.49 -12.88
N ARG A 351 6.12 -5.81 -13.06
CA ARG A 351 5.15 -6.64 -13.78
C ARG A 351 4.21 -7.32 -12.80
N LEU A 352 2.93 -6.96 -12.84
CA LEU A 352 1.87 -7.67 -12.14
C LEU A 352 1.63 -8.99 -12.86
N ILE A 353 1.82 -10.11 -12.15
CA ILE A 353 1.76 -11.48 -12.69
C ILE A 353 0.51 -12.26 -12.26
N SER A 354 -0.12 -11.84 -11.17
CA SER A 354 -1.38 -12.42 -10.68
C SER A 354 -2.24 -11.32 -10.08
N LEU A 355 -3.54 -11.43 -10.27
CA LEU A 355 -4.57 -10.55 -9.72
C LEU A 355 -5.80 -11.39 -9.41
N ARG A 356 -6.25 -11.36 -8.17
CA ARG A 356 -7.48 -12.00 -7.73
C ARG A 356 -8.32 -11.06 -6.89
N ARG A 357 -9.64 -11.21 -7.00
CA ARG A 357 -10.60 -10.54 -6.12
C ARG A 357 -10.78 -11.37 -4.85
N MET A 358 -10.89 -10.66 -3.73
CA MET A 358 -11.19 -11.19 -2.41
C MET A 358 -12.47 -10.53 -1.89
N GLU A 359 -13.14 -11.23 -0.97
CA GLU A 359 -14.27 -10.69 -0.26
C GLU A 359 -13.79 -9.79 0.90
N SER A 360 -14.36 -8.59 0.99
CA SER A 360 -14.17 -7.73 2.16
C SER A 360 -14.93 -8.27 3.37
N ASN A 361 -14.34 -8.13 4.55
CA ASN A 361 -15.05 -8.41 5.81
C ASN A 361 -16.10 -7.31 6.11
N ASN A 362 -16.89 -7.51 7.16
CA ASN A 362 -17.98 -6.59 7.53
C ASN A 362 -17.50 -5.17 7.85
N GLU A 363 -16.36 -5.04 8.54
CA GLU A 363 -15.80 -3.74 8.93
C GLU A 363 -15.39 -2.92 7.71
N LEU A 364 -14.70 -3.55 6.76
CA LEU A 364 -14.31 -2.96 5.48
C LEU A 364 -15.53 -2.58 4.63
N ARG A 365 -16.54 -3.46 4.52
CA ARG A 365 -17.78 -3.17 3.78
C ARG A 365 -18.52 -1.97 4.36
N ALA A 366 -18.64 -1.90 5.69
CA ALA A 366 -19.27 -0.77 6.36
C ALA A 366 -18.49 0.54 6.14
N ALA A 367 -17.17 0.48 5.98
CA ALA A 367 -16.34 1.62 5.60
C ALA A 367 -16.35 1.94 4.09
N GLY A 368 -17.21 1.30 3.29
CA GLY A 368 -17.32 1.51 1.84
C GLY A 368 -16.33 0.70 1.00
N VAL A 369 -15.43 -0.08 1.62
CA VAL A 369 -14.48 -0.96 0.95
C VAL A 369 -15.16 -2.30 0.65
N ASN A 370 -15.93 -2.33 -0.43
CA ASN A 370 -16.77 -3.47 -0.79
C ASN A 370 -15.99 -4.67 -1.37
N GLN A 371 -14.81 -4.41 -1.90
CA GLN A 371 -13.95 -5.41 -2.54
C GLN A 371 -12.51 -5.15 -2.11
N VAL A 372 -11.73 -6.23 -2.02
CA VAL A 372 -10.28 -6.16 -1.88
C VAL A 372 -9.67 -7.00 -2.99
N PHE A 373 -8.56 -6.56 -3.54
CA PHE A 373 -7.81 -7.28 -4.55
C PHE A 373 -6.47 -7.68 -3.98
N GLU A 374 -6.00 -8.87 -4.38
CA GLU A 374 -4.63 -9.30 -4.16
C GLU A 374 -3.94 -9.42 -5.50
N GLY A 375 -2.81 -8.74 -5.61
CA GLY A 375 -1.88 -8.85 -6.72
C GLY A 375 -0.53 -9.44 -6.29
N TRP A 376 0.17 -10.04 -7.25
CA TRP A 376 1.57 -10.41 -7.10
C TRP A 376 2.38 -9.61 -8.13
N LEU A 377 3.21 -8.70 -7.64
CA LEU A 377 4.02 -7.78 -8.43
C LEU A 377 5.46 -8.26 -8.43
N VAL A 378 6.08 -8.46 -9.59
CA VAL A 378 7.52 -8.68 -9.71
C VAL A 378 8.18 -7.33 -9.99
N PRO A 379 8.89 -6.72 -9.02
CA PRO A 379 9.45 -5.39 -9.22
C PRO A 379 10.53 -5.39 -10.30
N ALA A 380 10.63 -4.28 -11.02
CA ALA A 380 11.67 -4.04 -12.01
C ALA A 380 13.06 -4.26 -11.39
N ASN A 381 14.01 -4.76 -12.18
CA ASN A 381 15.40 -4.99 -11.76
C ASN A 381 15.57 -5.96 -10.58
N THR A 382 14.56 -6.79 -10.26
CA THR A 382 14.68 -7.80 -9.21
C THR A 382 15.33 -9.07 -9.76
N PRO A 383 16.54 -9.44 -9.29
CA PRO A 383 17.17 -10.69 -9.71
C PRO A 383 16.33 -11.88 -9.20
N GLY A 384 16.03 -12.82 -10.09
CA GLY A 384 15.30 -14.06 -9.75
C GLY A 384 13.77 -13.95 -9.72
N GLY A 385 13.20 -12.76 -9.99
CA GLY A 385 11.74 -12.62 -10.13
C GLY A 385 10.95 -12.83 -8.84
N HIS A 386 11.55 -12.52 -7.69
CA HIS A 386 10.86 -12.59 -6.40
C HIS A 386 9.69 -11.60 -6.34
N PRO A 387 8.47 -12.06 -6.05
CA PRO A 387 7.31 -11.18 -6.07
C PRO A 387 7.09 -10.48 -4.73
N VAL A 388 6.41 -9.34 -4.81
CA VAL A 388 5.79 -8.61 -3.71
C VAL A 388 4.29 -8.87 -3.76
N CYS A 389 3.69 -9.20 -2.62
CA CYS A 389 2.25 -9.28 -2.50
C CYS A 389 1.72 -7.85 -2.32
N VAL A 390 0.79 -7.44 -3.18
CA VAL A 390 0.14 -6.13 -3.10
C VAL A 390 -1.34 -6.34 -2.84
N VAL A 391 -1.90 -5.63 -1.87
CA VAL A 391 -3.32 -5.68 -1.54
C VAL A 391 -3.90 -4.28 -1.69
N PHE A 392 -5.06 -4.17 -2.33
CA PHE A 392 -5.63 -2.86 -2.66
C PHE A 392 -7.14 -2.89 -2.82
N THR A 393 -7.77 -1.71 -2.79
CA THR A 393 -9.24 -1.58 -2.68
C THR A 393 -9.93 -1.31 -4.02
N GLU A 394 -9.26 -0.66 -4.97
CA GLU A 394 -9.83 -0.27 -6.27
C GLU A 394 -9.29 -1.14 -7.41
N PRO A 395 -10.15 -1.67 -8.29
CA PRO A 395 -9.73 -2.57 -9.36
C PRO A 395 -8.76 -1.92 -10.33
N LEU A 396 -7.83 -2.71 -10.87
CA LEU A 396 -6.94 -2.26 -11.93
C LEU A 396 -7.75 -2.05 -13.22
N ALA A 397 -7.77 -0.82 -13.75
CA ALA A 397 -8.57 -0.46 -14.90
C ALA A 397 -8.31 -1.37 -16.12
N GLY A 398 -9.40 -1.96 -16.66
CA GLY A 398 -9.35 -2.81 -17.85
C GLY A 398 -8.69 -4.19 -17.65
N VAL A 399 -8.58 -4.67 -16.40
CA VAL A 399 -8.00 -5.97 -16.08
C VAL A 399 -8.94 -6.77 -15.18
N GLU A 400 -9.41 -7.91 -15.68
CA GLU A 400 -10.24 -8.82 -14.90
C GLU A 400 -9.42 -9.55 -13.82
N PRO A 401 -9.90 -9.62 -12.57
CA PRO A 401 -9.16 -10.19 -11.45
C PRO A 401 -9.38 -11.72 -11.35
N ASN A 402 -9.05 -12.46 -12.40
CA ASN A 402 -9.34 -13.89 -12.56
C ASN A 402 -8.11 -14.82 -12.47
N GLY A 403 -6.99 -14.34 -11.94
CA GLY A 403 -5.76 -15.12 -11.77
C GLY A 403 -4.58 -14.48 -12.48
N ARG A 404 -4.01 -15.16 -13.50
CA ARG A 404 -2.79 -14.68 -14.17
C ARG A 404 -3.03 -13.41 -14.96
N VAL A 405 -2.15 -12.43 -14.76
CA VAL A 405 -2.14 -11.18 -15.52
C VAL A 405 -0.72 -10.90 -15.99
N ASN A 406 -0.56 -10.02 -16.99
CA ASN A 406 0.74 -9.57 -17.45
C ASN A 406 0.64 -8.08 -17.78
N LYS A 407 0.77 -7.25 -16.75
CA LYS A 407 0.62 -5.79 -16.86
C LYS A 407 1.76 -5.11 -16.15
N TRP A 408 2.39 -4.16 -16.83
CA TRP A 408 3.35 -3.28 -16.20
C TRP A 408 2.62 -2.19 -15.43
N VAL A 409 2.94 -2.04 -14.15
CA VAL A 409 2.25 -1.13 -13.24
C VAL A 409 3.24 -0.47 -12.29
N SER A 410 2.92 0.74 -11.84
CA SER A 410 3.44 1.28 -10.59
C SER A 410 2.43 1.01 -9.46
N PHE A 411 2.93 0.80 -8.25
CA PHE A 411 2.12 0.58 -7.06
C PHE A 411 2.73 1.35 -5.90
N ALA A 412 1.92 2.17 -5.25
CA ALA A 412 2.27 2.86 -4.02
C ALA A 412 1.40 2.29 -2.87
N GLY A 413 2.04 1.83 -1.81
CA GLY A 413 1.35 1.23 -0.68
C GLY A 413 2.20 1.17 0.58
N TYR A 414 1.52 1.05 1.71
CA TYR A 414 2.13 0.95 3.04
C TYR A 414 2.79 -0.42 3.21
N SER A 415 4.06 -0.44 3.59
CA SER A 415 4.79 -1.67 3.91
C SER A 415 4.24 -2.28 5.19
N PHE A 416 3.48 -3.37 5.06
CA PHE A 416 2.78 -3.96 6.19
C PHE A 416 3.68 -4.93 6.97
N LYS A 417 4.17 -5.97 6.30
CA LYS A 417 5.01 -7.03 6.87
C LYS A 417 5.76 -7.83 5.81
N LEU A 418 6.76 -8.61 6.23
CA LEU A 418 7.26 -9.73 5.46
C LEU A 418 6.38 -10.95 5.72
N MET A 419 5.47 -11.30 4.81
CA MET A 419 4.53 -12.40 5.01
C MET A 419 5.10 -13.74 4.54
N ARG A 420 4.75 -14.82 5.24
CA ARG A 420 4.94 -16.19 4.76
C ARG A 420 3.76 -16.61 3.88
N TYR A 421 4.07 -17.31 2.80
CA TYR A 421 3.06 -17.87 1.92
C TYR A 421 3.49 -19.23 1.38
N GLU A 422 2.50 -20.07 1.09
CA GLU A 422 2.69 -21.34 0.41
C GLU A 422 2.80 -21.06 -1.10
N SER A 423 3.96 -21.34 -1.69
CA SER A 423 4.20 -21.12 -3.12
C SER A 423 3.59 -22.23 -3.97
N ALA A 424 3.59 -22.10 -5.30
CA ALA A 424 3.16 -23.21 -6.18
C ALA A 424 4.25 -24.28 -6.39
N GLU A 425 5.47 -24.06 -5.88
CA GLU A 425 6.59 -24.99 -6.02
C GLU A 425 6.38 -26.19 -5.10
N LYS A 426 6.52 -27.41 -5.63
CA LYS A 426 6.45 -28.63 -4.81
C LYS A 426 7.71 -28.74 -3.95
N ASP A 427 7.53 -29.19 -2.71
CA ASP A 427 8.66 -29.47 -1.83
C ASP A 427 9.49 -30.65 -2.40
N ALA A 428 10.81 -30.51 -2.43
CA ALA A 428 11.71 -31.51 -3.00
C ALA A 428 11.73 -32.81 -2.19
N THR A 429 11.32 -32.77 -0.92
CA THR A 429 11.28 -33.92 -0.01
C THR A 429 9.88 -34.54 0.08
N ASP A 430 8.83 -33.78 -0.21
CA ASP A 430 7.43 -34.22 -0.13
C ASP A 430 6.59 -33.57 -1.23
N GLU A 431 6.35 -34.29 -2.33
CA GLU A 431 5.60 -33.80 -3.48
C GLU A 431 4.14 -33.40 -3.17
N THR A 432 3.61 -33.80 -2.02
CA THR A 432 2.25 -33.44 -1.58
C THR A 432 2.20 -32.06 -0.92
N LYS A 433 3.36 -31.50 -0.56
CA LYS A 433 3.49 -30.20 0.06
C LYS A 433 4.10 -29.20 -0.89
N HIS A 434 3.83 -27.93 -0.61
CA HIS A 434 4.43 -26.82 -1.31
C HIS A 434 5.48 -26.10 -0.47
N VAL A 435 6.45 -25.49 -1.15
CA VAL A 435 7.53 -24.74 -0.51
C VAL A 435 6.96 -23.45 0.07
N TRP A 436 7.20 -23.23 1.37
CA TRP A 436 6.91 -21.95 2.03
C TRP A 436 7.98 -20.92 1.67
N LYS A 437 7.52 -19.74 1.23
CA LYS A 437 8.38 -18.61 0.86
C LYS A 437 7.96 -17.35 1.62
N ASN A 438 8.83 -16.34 1.57
CA ASN A 438 8.57 -15.01 2.11
C ASN A 438 8.32 -14.03 0.97
N ALA A 439 7.40 -13.09 1.17
CA ALA A 439 7.18 -11.95 0.30
C ALA A 439 6.79 -10.72 1.11
N PRO A 440 7.31 -9.52 0.80
CA PRO A 440 6.81 -8.28 1.33
C PRO A 440 5.34 -8.13 0.97
N LEU A 441 4.57 -7.61 1.91
CA LEU A 441 3.16 -7.28 1.72
C LEU A 441 3.00 -5.77 1.78
N LEU A 442 2.53 -5.18 0.69
CA LEU A 442 2.17 -3.77 0.61
C LEU A 442 0.64 -3.61 0.53
N ILE A 443 0.10 -2.58 1.18
CA ILE A 443 -1.34 -2.27 1.17
C ILE A 443 -1.55 -0.87 0.59
N GLY A 444 -2.36 -0.71 -0.45
CA GLY A 444 -2.56 0.57 -1.14
C GLY A 444 -3.97 0.74 -1.72
N ASN A 445 -4.18 1.76 -2.54
CA ASN A 445 -5.49 2.06 -3.15
C ASN A 445 -5.73 1.29 -4.46
N SER A 446 -4.85 1.47 -5.45
CA SER A 446 -4.89 0.77 -6.75
C SER A 446 -3.51 0.80 -7.41
N PRO A 447 -3.13 -0.20 -8.23
CA PRO A 447 -2.00 -0.08 -9.13
C PRO A 447 -2.30 0.89 -10.29
N ILE A 448 -1.29 1.63 -10.73
CA ILE A 448 -1.39 2.54 -11.88
C ILE A 448 -0.78 1.85 -13.10
N PRO A 449 -1.54 1.62 -14.19
CA PRO A 449 -0.99 1.07 -15.42
C PRO A 449 0.13 1.95 -15.98
N ARG A 450 1.25 1.32 -16.35
CA ARG A 450 2.39 1.97 -16.98
C ARG A 450 2.69 1.32 -18.34
N PRO A 451 3.30 2.04 -19.28
CA PRO A 451 3.82 1.41 -20.50
C PRO A 451 4.82 0.32 -20.14
N ASP A 452 4.65 -0.87 -20.70
CA ASP A 452 5.57 -1.98 -20.45
C ASP A 452 6.90 -1.71 -21.19
N PRO A 453 8.03 -1.57 -20.48
CA PRO A 453 9.32 -1.26 -21.07
C PRO A 453 9.89 -2.43 -21.88
N ASP A 454 9.49 -3.67 -21.56
CA ASP A 454 9.88 -4.87 -22.32
C ASP A 454 8.89 -5.17 -23.45
N ARG A 455 7.80 -4.40 -23.57
CA ARG A 455 6.88 -4.59 -24.68
C ARG A 455 7.71 -4.46 -25.94
N PRO A 456 7.70 -5.48 -26.82
CA PRO A 456 8.37 -5.36 -28.10
C PRO A 456 7.82 -4.08 -28.72
N THR A 457 8.68 -3.07 -28.90
CA THR A 457 8.33 -1.95 -29.77
C THR A 457 7.85 -2.63 -31.03
N PRO A 458 6.59 -2.43 -31.47
CA PRO A 458 6.13 -3.05 -32.68
C PRO A 458 7.13 -2.60 -33.73
N VAL A 459 8.05 -3.49 -34.10
CA VAL A 459 8.84 -3.34 -35.31
C VAL A 459 7.74 -3.24 -36.32
N THR A 460 7.48 -2.03 -36.80
CA THR A 460 6.32 -1.78 -37.62
C THR A 460 6.46 -2.80 -38.73
N TRP A 461 5.48 -3.70 -38.86
CA TRP A 461 5.60 -4.81 -39.80
C TRP A 461 5.93 -4.28 -41.20
N THR A 462 5.49 -3.04 -41.48
CA THR A 462 5.93 -2.17 -42.56
C THR A 462 7.44 -1.88 -42.61
N ALA A 463 8.12 -1.45 -41.55
CA ALA A 463 9.58 -1.25 -41.57
C ALA A 463 10.35 -2.57 -41.78
N PHE A 464 9.90 -3.68 -41.17
CA PHE A 464 10.51 -4.99 -41.41
C PHE A 464 10.29 -5.44 -42.86
N THR A 465 9.05 -5.42 -43.35
CA THR A 465 8.74 -5.81 -44.74
C THR A 465 9.43 -4.90 -45.77
N GLN A 466 9.48 -3.58 -45.54
CA GLN A 466 10.24 -2.65 -46.39
C GLN A 466 11.73 -2.99 -46.42
N SER A 467 12.33 -3.32 -45.27
CA SER A 467 13.73 -3.71 -45.19
C SER A 467 14.00 -5.02 -45.92
N VAL A 468 13.11 -6.02 -45.78
CA VAL A 468 13.20 -7.30 -46.49
C VAL A 468 13.02 -7.13 -47.99
N ILE A 469 12.06 -6.31 -48.44
CA ILE A 469 11.84 -6.01 -49.86
C ILE A 469 13.05 -5.28 -50.44
N ALA A 470 13.55 -4.24 -49.76
CA ALA A 470 14.73 -3.50 -50.21
C ALA A 470 15.97 -4.41 -50.30
N GLY A 471 16.18 -5.28 -49.30
CA GLY A 471 17.25 -6.29 -49.31
C GLY A 471 17.09 -7.29 -50.46
N GLY A 472 15.88 -7.78 -50.71
CA GLY A 472 15.56 -8.68 -51.82
C GLY A 472 15.80 -8.06 -53.19
N VAL A 473 15.39 -6.81 -53.39
CA VAL A 473 15.63 -6.04 -54.62
C VAL A 473 17.12 -5.81 -54.83
N ALA A 474 17.87 -5.45 -53.79
CA ALA A 474 19.31 -5.27 -53.87
C ALA A 474 20.04 -6.56 -54.25
N LEU A 475 19.65 -7.70 -53.66
CA LEU A 475 20.19 -9.01 -54.01
C LEU A 475 19.85 -9.42 -55.45
N ALA A 476 18.61 -9.20 -55.89
CA ALA A 476 18.20 -9.47 -57.27
C ALA A 476 18.96 -8.60 -58.28
N ALA A 477 19.15 -7.31 -57.98
CA ALA A 477 19.94 -6.40 -58.80
C ALA A 477 21.41 -6.81 -58.88
N ALA A 478 22.02 -7.20 -57.75
CA ALA A 478 23.38 -7.69 -57.71
C ALA A 478 23.54 -9.01 -58.51
N GLY A 479 22.61 -9.94 -58.35
CA GLY A 479 22.57 -11.19 -59.13
C GLY A 479 22.42 -10.93 -60.63
N GLY A 480 21.55 -9.98 -61.01
CA GLY A 480 21.38 -9.54 -62.40
C GLY A 480 22.65 -8.90 -62.98
N ALA A 481 23.32 -8.04 -62.21
CA ALA A 481 24.58 -7.42 -62.61
C ALA A 481 25.70 -8.45 -62.81
N LEU A 482 25.82 -9.42 -61.90
CA LEU A 482 26.77 -10.54 -62.02
C LEU A 482 26.46 -11.40 -63.25
N ALA A 483 25.20 -11.79 -63.45
CA ALA A 483 24.78 -12.58 -64.60
C ALA A 483 25.07 -11.86 -65.92
N TRP A 484 24.84 -10.54 -65.98
CA TRP A 484 25.16 -9.72 -67.14
C TRP A 484 26.67 -9.63 -67.38
N TYR A 485 27.47 -9.44 -66.32
CA TYR A 485 28.93 -9.41 -66.39
C TYR A 485 29.50 -10.73 -66.93
N PHE A 486 29.06 -11.87 -66.38
CA PHE A 486 29.49 -13.19 -66.85
C PHE A 486 29.08 -13.46 -68.30
N ARG A 487 27.85 -13.12 -68.69
CA ARG A 487 27.41 -13.26 -70.09
C ARG A 487 28.25 -12.42 -71.05
N ARG A 488 28.69 -11.23 -70.64
CA ARG A 488 29.59 -10.38 -71.43
C ARG A 488 30.99 -10.98 -71.54
N GLY A 489 31.49 -11.58 -70.46
CA GLY A 489 32.75 -12.34 -70.44
C GLY A 489 32.69 -13.54 -71.40
N ASP A 490 31.64 -14.35 -71.31
CA ASP A 490 31.45 -15.52 -72.18
C ASP A 490 31.38 -15.17 -73.66
N ARG A 491 30.73 -14.05 -74.02
CA ARG A 491 30.72 -13.58 -75.42
C ARG A 491 32.13 -13.29 -75.93
N LYS A 492 32.94 -12.58 -75.15
CA LYS A 492 34.34 -12.30 -75.52
C LYS A 492 35.18 -13.57 -75.61
N SER A 493 35.00 -14.51 -74.69
CA SER A 493 35.70 -15.79 -74.72
C SER A 493 35.30 -16.62 -75.94
N LYS A 494 34.02 -16.65 -76.29
CA LYS A 494 33.52 -17.31 -77.51
C LYS A 494 34.08 -16.65 -78.77
N GLU A 495 34.04 -15.32 -78.87
CA GLU A 495 34.63 -14.57 -79.97
C GLU A 495 36.14 -14.86 -80.11
N ALA A 496 36.88 -14.95 -78.99
CA ALA A 496 38.29 -15.30 -79.01
C ALA A 496 38.56 -16.74 -79.47
N VAL A 497 37.76 -17.70 -79.00
CA VAL A 497 37.86 -19.11 -79.42
C VAL A 497 37.50 -19.27 -80.90
N ASP A 498 36.45 -18.59 -81.36
CA ASP A 498 36.02 -18.62 -82.76
C ASP A 498 37.05 -17.93 -83.67
N ALA A 499 37.67 -16.83 -83.22
CA ALA A 499 38.77 -16.19 -83.94
C ALA A 499 40.00 -17.11 -84.08
N VAL A 500 40.31 -17.92 -83.06
CA VAL A 500 41.38 -18.92 -83.13
C VAL A 500 40.98 -20.10 -84.04
N ARG A 501 39.72 -20.55 -84.01
CA ARG A 501 39.22 -21.62 -84.89
C ARG A 501 39.18 -21.23 -86.35
N LEU A 502 38.85 -19.97 -86.65
CA LEU A 502 38.83 -19.42 -88.01
C LEU A 502 40.23 -19.12 -88.55
N ARG A 503 41.25 -19.04 -87.67
CA ARG A 503 42.65 -18.94 -88.08
C ARG A 503 43.11 -20.31 -88.54
N ASN A 504 43.00 -20.55 -89.85
CA ASN A 504 43.46 -21.78 -90.48
C ASN A 504 44.96 -21.97 -90.14
N PRO A 505 45.33 -23.03 -89.39
CA PRO A 505 46.71 -23.22 -88.95
C PRO A 505 47.69 -23.50 -90.11
N PHE A 506 47.17 -23.64 -91.34
CA PHE A 506 47.94 -23.90 -92.55
C PHE A 506 48.20 -22.65 -93.43
N ASP A 507 47.61 -21.48 -93.11
CA ASP A 507 47.81 -20.26 -93.92
C ASP A 507 49.19 -19.59 -93.70
N ALA A 508 49.95 -20.00 -92.68
CA ALA A 508 51.28 -19.46 -92.39
C ALA A 508 52.40 -19.98 -93.31
N ALA A 509 52.09 -20.85 -94.28
CA ALA A 509 53.09 -21.49 -95.14
C ALA A 509 53.32 -20.80 -96.50
N ASN A 510 52.52 -19.77 -96.87
CA ASN A 510 52.57 -19.15 -98.20
C ASN A 510 52.89 -17.64 -98.18
N SER A 511 53.85 -17.21 -97.36
CA SER A 511 54.45 -15.88 -97.50
C SER A 511 55.97 -16.00 -97.68
N ASN A 512 56.38 -16.27 -98.92
CA ASN A 512 57.70 -15.95 -99.47
C ASN A 512 57.54 -15.54 -100.93
#